data_AF-A0AAU6CV19-F1
#
_entry.id   AF-A0AAU6CV19-F1
#
_cell.length_a   1.000
_cell.length_b   1.000
_cell.length_c   1.000
_cell.angle_alpha   90.00
_cell.angle_beta   90.00
_cell.angle_gamma   90.00
#
_symmetry.space_group_name_H-M   'P 1'
#
loop_
_entity.id
_entity.type
_entity.pdbx_description
1 polymer ?
#
loop_
_entity_poly.entity_id
_entity_poly.type
_entity_poly.pdbx_seq_one_letter_code
_entity_poly.pdbx_strand_id
1 'polypeptide(L)'
;MLTSAQRAAMMISRYADSADPDRRTSTADARIAYCLARGVDMDDIDPASGYDRSRRAYESVRASWVWNIKMHGFSDFYGDGDRIAAAQASWAAHRPGFTAGDDWLADAEKAHRAYWEQPERSCSNPHCDFHPSDDHAELLRVIAEMEAEDAAGPADLGPGVQGSLFD
;
A
#
# COMPACT_ATOMS: atom_id res chain seq x y z
N MET A 1 -25.52 -18.61 -5.37
CA MET A 1 -24.97 -19.84 -4.75
C MET A 1 -23.79 -20.30 -5.59
N LEU A 2 -22.67 -20.65 -4.96
CA LEU A 2 -21.50 -21.18 -5.68
C LEU A 2 -21.70 -22.67 -6.00
N THR A 3 -21.32 -23.07 -7.21
CA THR A 3 -21.27 -24.48 -7.60
C THR A 3 -20.21 -25.22 -6.77
N SER A 4 -20.34 -26.55 -6.67
CA SER A 4 -19.36 -27.37 -5.94
C SER A 4 -17.94 -27.22 -6.52
N ALA A 5 -17.82 -27.04 -7.84
CA ALA A 5 -16.55 -26.76 -8.51
C ALA A 5 -15.95 -25.41 -8.08
N GLN A 6 -16.78 -24.36 -7.96
CA GLN A 6 -16.34 -23.05 -7.49
C GLN A 6 -15.86 -23.09 -6.03
N ARG A 7 -16.48 -23.92 -5.18
CA ARG A 7 -16.04 -24.09 -3.79
C ARG A 7 -14.73 -24.87 -3.67
N ALA A 8 -14.55 -25.91 -4.48
CA ALA A 8 -13.32 -26.70 -4.50
C ALA A 8 -12.11 -25.89 -4.98
N ALA A 9 -12.25 -25.11 -6.06
CA ALA A 9 -11.18 -24.24 -6.56
C ALA A 9 -10.73 -23.19 -5.51
N MET A 10 -11.68 -22.67 -4.72
CA MET A 10 -11.39 -21.66 -3.69
C MET A 10 -10.62 -22.24 -2.49
N MET A 11 -10.91 -23.48 -2.09
CA MET A 11 -10.19 -24.17 -1.00
C MET A 11 -8.75 -24.52 -1.40
N ILE A 12 -8.52 -24.91 -2.65
CA ILE A 12 -7.19 -25.26 -3.16
C ILE A 12 -6.29 -24.02 -3.27
N SER A 13 -6.82 -22.87 -3.72
CA SER A 13 -6.04 -21.64 -3.87
C SER A 13 -5.56 -21.02 -2.55
N ARG A 14 -6.13 -21.40 -1.39
CA ARG A 14 -5.77 -20.84 -0.07
C ARG A 14 -4.45 -21.40 0.49
N TYR A 15 -3.90 -22.47 -0.08
CA TYR A 15 -2.67 -23.12 0.37
C TYR A 15 -1.56 -23.17 -0.69
N ALA A 16 -1.58 -22.25 -1.65
CA ALA A 16 -0.78 -22.31 -2.88
C ALA A 16 0.73 -22.04 -2.73
N ASP A 17 1.23 -21.81 -1.52
CA ASP A 17 2.64 -21.45 -1.30
C ASP A 17 3.47 -22.67 -0.85
N SER A 18 3.58 -23.68 -1.72
CA SER A 18 4.52 -24.77 -1.53
C SER A 18 5.52 -24.81 -2.67
N ALA A 19 6.78 -25.10 -2.34
CA ALA A 19 7.85 -25.31 -3.32
C ALA A 19 7.60 -26.48 -4.29
N ASP A 20 6.54 -27.28 -4.08
CA ASP A 20 6.12 -28.40 -4.93
C ASP A 20 5.60 -27.91 -6.30
N PRO A 21 6.29 -28.21 -7.42
CA PRO A 21 5.88 -27.78 -8.75
C PRO A 21 4.54 -28.41 -9.19
N ASP A 22 4.23 -29.63 -8.76
CA ASP A 22 2.98 -30.30 -9.15
C ASP A 22 1.78 -29.58 -8.51
N ARG A 23 1.94 -29.11 -7.27
CA ARG A 23 0.91 -28.32 -6.60
C ARG A 23 0.73 -26.94 -7.24
N ARG A 24 1.81 -26.30 -7.69
CA ARG A 24 1.73 -25.01 -8.39
C ARG A 24 0.96 -25.15 -9.70
N THR A 25 1.26 -26.18 -10.49
CA THR A 25 0.52 -26.51 -11.72
C THR A 25 -0.94 -26.79 -11.42
N SER A 26 -1.23 -27.65 -10.43
CA SER A 26 -2.59 -27.96 -10.01
C SER A 26 -3.38 -26.70 -9.58
N THR A 27 -2.71 -25.74 -8.94
CA THR A 27 -3.33 -24.47 -8.55
C THR A 27 -3.60 -23.57 -9.75
N ALA A 28 -2.66 -23.47 -10.69
CA ALA A 28 -2.84 -22.71 -11.92
C ALA A 28 -4.02 -23.28 -12.73
N ASP A 29 -4.07 -24.60 -12.93
CA ASP A 29 -5.17 -25.28 -13.63
C ASP A 29 -6.53 -25.02 -12.96
N ALA A 30 -6.58 -25.08 -11.62
CA ALA A 30 -7.79 -24.79 -10.86
C ALA A 30 -8.26 -23.34 -11.06
N ARG A 31 -7.33 -22.38 -11.15
CA ARG A 31 -7.65 -20.97 -11.41
C ARG A 31 -8.10 -20.74 -12.85
N ILE A 32 -7.45 -21.39 -13.82
CA ILE A 32 -7.86 -21.37 -15.23
C ILE A 32 -9.30 -21.88 -15.36
N ALA A 33 -9.58 -23.06 -14.80
CA ALA A 33 -10.92 -23.64 -14.82
C ALA A 33 -11.97 -22.71 -14.16
N TYR A 34 -11.61 -22.04 -13.08
CA TYR A 34 -12.47 -21.05 -12.43
C TYR A 34 -12.74 -19.81 -13.30
N CYS A 35 -11.71 -19.28 -13.98
CA CYS A 35 -11.85 -18.14 -14.89
C CYS A 35 -12.74 -18.49 -16.09
N LEU A 36 -12.54 -19.67 -16.70
CA LEU A 36 -13.38 -20.17 -17.79
C LEU A 36 -14.83 -20.36 -17.36
N ALA A 37 -15.07 -20.92 -16.17
CA ALA A 37 -16.42 -21.06 -15.61
C ALA A 37 -17.11 -19.72 -15.33
N ARG A 38 -16.35 -18.63 -15.25
CA ARG A 38 -16.84 -17.25 -15.13
C ARG A 38 -17.01 -16.52 -16.46
N GLY A 39 -16.70 -17.18 -17.58
CA GLY A 39 -16.77 -16.59 -18.91
C GLY A 39 -15.64 -15.60 -19.20
N VAL A 40 -14.47 -15.76 -18.56
CA VAL A 40 -13.26 -15.02 -18.94
C VAL A 40 -12.73 -15.63 -20.25
N ASP A 41 -12.35 -14.78 -21.19
CA ASP A 41 -11.73 -15.22 -22.46
C ASP A 41 -10.41 -15.93 -22.17
N MET A 42 -10.09 -16.98 -22.94
CA MET A 42 -8.84 -17.71 -22.78
C MET A 42 -7.62 -16.80 -23.00
N ASP A 43 -7.72 -15.83 -23.92
CA ASP A 43 -6.66 -14.87 -24.21
C ASP A 43 -6.43 -13.88 -23.06
N ASP A 44 -7.40 -13.78 -22.14
CA ASP A 44 -7.36 -12.97 -20.93
C ASP A 44 -6.93 -13.76 -19.68
N ILE A 45 -6.55 -15.03 -19.79
CA ILE A 45 -6.06 -15.83 -18.66
C ILE A 45 -4.55 -16.02 -18.80
N ASP A 46 -3.78 -15.66 -17.78
CA ASP A 46 -2.34 -15.96 -17.75
C ASP A 46 -2.13 -17.47 -17.62
N PRO A 47 -1.56 -18.15 -18.63
CA PRO A 47 -1.43 -19.61 -18.62
C PRO A 47 -0.46 -20.12 -17.55
N ALA A 48 0.46 -19.29 -17.05
CA ALA A 48 1.44 -19.72 -16.05
C ALA A 48 0.87 -19.66 -14.62
N SER A 49 0.00 -18.69 -14.33
CA SER A 49 -0.51 -18.44 -12.98
C SER A 49 -2.01 -18.75 -12.80
N GLY A 50 -2.73 -18.84 -13.91
CA GLY A 50 -4.18 -18.98 -14.00
C GLY A 50 -4.98 -17.73 -13.63
N TYR A 51 -4.32 -16.58 -13.44
CA TYR A 51 -5.00 -15.33 -13.07
C TYR A 51 -5.76 -14.69 -14.25
N ASP A 52 -6.94 -14.14 -13.94
CA ASP A 52 -7.74 -13.29 -14.82
C ASP A 52 -7.00 -11.96 -15.07
N ARG A 53 -6.57 -11.75 -16.33
CA ARG A 53 -5.91 -10.55 -16.86
C ARG A 53 -6.83 -9.73 -17.76
N SER A 54 -8.14 -9.94 -17.69
CA SER A 54 -9.11 -9.11 -18.41
C SER A 54 -9.13 -7.67 -17.90
N ARG A 55 -9.63 -6.75 -18.73
CA ARG A 55 -9.83 -5.34 -18.36
C ARG A 55 -10.70 -5.20 -17.10
N ARG A 56 -11.74 -6.03 -16.97
CA ARG A 56 -12.63 -6.04 -15.81
C ARG A 56 -11.91 -6.42 -14.52
N ALA A 57 -11.00 -7.39 -14.58
CA ALA A 57 -10.19 -7.78 -13.42
C ALA A 57 -9.23 -6.66 -13.01
N TYR A 58 -8.58 -6.02 -13.97
CA TYR A 58 -7.74 -4.85 -13.74
C TYR A 58 -8.48 -3.74 -12.98
N GLU A 59 -9.64 -3.32 -13.49
CA GLU A 59 -10.45 -2.26 -12.87
C GLU A 59 -10.93 -2.64 -11.47
N SER A 60 -11.29 -3.92 -11.27
CA SER A 60 -11.68 -4.42 -9.95
C SER A 60 -10.53 -4.40 -8.95
N VAL A 61 -9.31 -4.76 -9.36
CA VAL A 61 -8.13 -4.73 -8.50
C VAL A 61 -7.78 -3.28 -8.13
N ARG A 62 -7.76 -2.39 -9.13
CA ARG A 62 -7.56 -0.95 -8.92
C ARG A 62 -8.58 -0.37 -7.96
N ALA A 63 -9.87 -0.63 -8.17
CA ALA A 63 -10.94 -0.15 -7.30
C ALA A 63 -10.80 -0.67 -5.87
N SER A 64 -10.36 -1.92 -5.70
CA SER A 64 -10.11 -2.50 -4.38
C SER A 64 -8.97 -1.80 -3.65
N TRP A 65 -7.87 -1.47 -4.33
CA TRP A 65 -6.75 -0.72 -3.76
C TRP A 65 -7.18 0.69 -3.34
N VAL A 66 -7.84 1.42 -4.24
CA VAL A 66 -8.38 2.77 -3.98
C VAL A 66 -9.34 2.73 -2.79
N TRP A 67 -10.24 1.74 -2.74
CA TRP A 67 -11.17 1.61 -1.63
C TRP A 67 -10.47 1.28 -0.30
N ASN A 68 -9.48 0.39 -0.31
CA ASN A 68 -8.76 0.01 0.90
C ASN A 68 -8.03 1.22 1.50
N ILE A 69 -7.25 1.93 0.68
CA ILE A 69 -6.55 3.15 1.10
C ILE A 69 -7.54 4.21 1.56
N LYS A 70 -8.63 4.44 0.81
CA LYS A 70 -9.68 5.37 1.23
C LYS A 70 -10.18 5.07 2.64
N MET A 71 -10.44 3.80 2.97
CA MET A 71 -11.03 3.42 4.25
C MET A 71 -10.01 3.31 5.39
N HIS A 72 -8.76 2.98 5.10
CA HIS A 72 -7.78 2.58 6.12
C HIS A 72 -6.52 3.45 6.17
N GLY A 73 -6.37 4.40 5.24
CA GLY A 73 -5.15 5.18 5.09
C GLY A 73 -4.12 4.47 4.25
N PHE A 74 -3.13 5.25 3.82
CA PHE A 74 -1.94 4.77 3.14
C PHE A 74 -0.74 4.93 4.08
N SER A 75 0.10 3.91 4.16
CA SER A 75 1.30 3.98 4.99
C SER A 75 2.47 3.29 4.29
N ASP A 76 3.45 4.08 3.88
CA ASP A 76 4.68 3.56 3.29
C ASP A 76 5.51 2.80 4.34
N PHE A 77 5.37 3.17 5.62
CA PHE A 77 5.96 2.42 6.74
C PHE A 77 5.53 0.94 6.75
N TYR A 78 4.29 0.64 6.37
CA TYR A 78 3.78 -0.74 6.27
C TYR A 78 4.01 -1.39 4.89
N GLY A 79 4.74 -0.72 4.01
CA GLY A 79 5.10 -1.19 2.68
C GLY A 79 3.96 -1.12 1.66
N ASP A 80 2.98 -0.24 1.87
CA ASP A 80 1.86 -0.11 0.93
C ASP A 80 2.32 0.46 -0.43
N GLY A 81 3.29 1.37 -0.43
CA GLY A 81 3.90 1.91 -1.65
C GLY A 81 4.51 0.81 -2.51
N ASP A 82 5.37 -0.02 -1.92
CA ASP A 82 6.01 -1.16 -2.59
C ASP A 82 4.99 -2.16 -3.14
N ARG A 83 3.92 -2.46 -2.38
CA ARG A 83 2.88 -3.41 -2.81
C ARG A 83 2.09 -2.88 -4.01
N ILE A 84 1.76 -1.58 -4.01
CA ILE A 84 1.06 -0.94 -5.13
C ILE A 84 1.95 -0.89 -6.36
N ALA A 85 3.21 -0.48 -6.20
CA ALA A 85 4.19 -0.45 -7.28
C ALA A 85 4.38 -1.85 -7.89
N ALA A 86 4.50 -2.89 -7.05
CA ALA A 86 4.59 -4.28 -7.50
C ALA A 86 3.33 -4.76 -8.24
N ALA A 87 2.14 -4.39 -7.75
CA ALA A 87 0.88 -4.72 -8.40
C ALA A 87 0.76 -4.03 -9.77
N GLN A 88 1.07 -2.74 -9.86
CA GLN A 88 1.08 -1.99 -11.11
C GLN A 88 2.11 -2.54 -12.10
N ALA A 89 3.34 -2.84 -11.64
CA ALA A 89 4.38 -3.44 -12.46
C ALA A 89 3.96 -4.81 -13.03
N SER A 90 3.30 -5.65 -12.21
CA SER A 90 2.75 -6.93 -12.65
C SER A 90 1.72 -6.75 -13.77
N TRP A 91 0.83 -5.76 -13.65
CA TRP A 91 -0.14 -5.45 -14.70
C TRP A 91 0.52 -4.89 -15.96
N ALA A 92 1.47 -3.96 -15.80
CA ALA A 92 2.19 -3.35 -16.92
C ALA A 92 2.95 -4.40 -17.75
N ALA A 93 3.53 -5.42 -17.11
CA ALA A 93 4.24 -6.49 -17.80
C ALA A 93 3.33 -7.35 -18.70
N HIS A 94 2.05 -7.52 -18.37
CA HIS A 94 1.13 -8.39 -19.10
C HIS A 94 0.15 -7.63 -20.00
N ARG A 95 -0.23 -6.42 -19.58
CA ARG A 95 -1.28 -5.58 -20.19
C ARG A 95 -0.89 -4.10 -20.11
N PRO A 96 0.20 -3.66 -20.77
CA PRO A 96 0.70 -2.29 -20.66
C PRO A 96 -0.32 -1.23 -21.09
N GLY A 97 -1.22 -1.56 -22.02
CA GLY A 97 -2.30 -0.68 -22.44
C GLY A 97 -3.34 -0.38 -21.36
N PHE A 98 -3.41 -1.17 -20.29
CA PHE A 98 -4.33 -0.90 -19.17
C PHE A 98 -3.75 0.09 -18.17
N THR A 99 -2.43 0.04 -17.95
CA THR A 99 -1.72 0.87 -16.97
C THR A 99 -1.24 2.21 -17.52
N ALA A 100 -1.28 2.42 -18.83
CA ALA A 100 -0.78 3.64 -19.46
C ALA A 100 -1.52 4.88 -18.93
N GLY A 101 -0.79 5.75 -18.23
CA GLY A 101 -1.32 6.98 -17.63
C GLY A 101 -2.22 6.76 -16.40
N ASP A 102 -2.27 5.54 -15.85
CA ASP A 102 -3.07 5.25 -14.66
C ASP A 102 -2.22 5.36 -13.39
N ASP A 103 -2.64 6.21 -12.46
CA ASP A 103 -2.00 6.42 -11.17
C ASP A 103 -2.95 6.00 -10.04
N TRP A 104 -2.71 4.80 -9.51
CA TRP A 104 -3.54 4.24 -8.46
C TRP A 104 -3.39 4.99 -7.15
N LEU A 105 -2.18 5.48 -6.86
CA LEU A 105 -1.88 6.13 -5.60
C LEU A 105 -2.50 7.54 -5.58
N ALA A 106 -2.39 8.30 -6.66
CA ALA A 106 -3.03 9.61 -6.77
C ALA A 106 -4.56 9.52 -6.66
N ASP A 107 -5.18 8.53 -7.31
CA ASP A 107 -6.62 8.29 -7.19
C ASP A 107 -7.03 7.89 -5.77
N ALA A 108 -6.21 7.05 -5.12
CA ALA A 108 -6.43 6.60 -3.75
C ALA A 108 -6.29 7.76 -2.75
N GLU A 109 -5.27 8.60 -2.90
CA GLU A 109 -5.07 9.82 -2.09
C GLU A 109 -6.28 10.74 -2.21
N LYS A 110 -6.68 11.07 -3.44
CA LYS A 110 -7.84 11.91 -3.69
C LYS A 110 -9.11 11.35 -3.05
N ALA A 111 -9.34 10.04 -3.18
CA ALA A 111 -10.49 9.37 -2.58
C ALA A 111 -10.44 9.35 -1.05
N HIS A 112 -9.25 9.19 -0.46
CA HIS A 112 -9.02 9.22 0.98
C HIS A 112 -9.30 10.61 1.55
N ARG A 113 -8.67 11.65 0.99
CA ARG A 113 -8.88 13.05 1.40
C ARG A 113 -10.35 13.44 1.34
N ALA A 114 -11.03 13.18 0.22
CA ALA A 114 -12.45 13.49 0.07
C ALA A 114 -13.36 12.77 1.09
N TYR A 115 -12.93 11.62 1.62
CA TYR A 115 -13.69 10.87 2.62
C TYR A 115 -13.42 11.33 4.06
N TRP A 116 -12.18 11.70 4.38
CA TRP A 116 -11.74 12.02 5.74
C TRP A 116 -11.65 13.52 6.06
N GLU A 117 -11.60 14.42 5.07
CA GLU A 117 -11.63 15.88 5.28
C GLU A 117 -13.04 16.41 5.67
N GLN A 118 -13.96 15.52 6.04
CA GLN A 118 -15.28 15.90 6.55
C GLN A 118 -15.16 16.31 8.02
N PRO A 119 -15.76 17.42 8.48
CA PRO A 119 -15.57 17.96 9.84
C PRO A 119 -15.83 16.96 10.97
N GLU A 120 -16.71 15.99 10.75
CA GLU A 120 -17.09 14.96 11.72
C GLU A 120 -16.23 13.69 11.66
N ARG A 121 -15.15 13.68 10.87
CA ARG A 121 -14.31 12.50 10.65
C ARG A 121 -12.83 12.84 10.81
N SER A 122 -12.09 11.85 11.29
CA SER A 122 -10.63 11.86 11.36
C SER A 122 -10.12 10.49 10.97
N CYS A 123 -9.11 10.43 10.10
CA CYS A 123 -8.51 9.16 9.73
C CYS A 123 -8.03 8.42 11.00
N SER A 124 -8.45 7.18 11.17
CA SER A 124 -8.12 6.39 12.37
C SER A 124 -6.75 5.73 12.31
N ASN A 125 -6.02 5.87 11.20
CA ASN A 125 -4.69 5.30 11.04
C ASN A 125 -3.64 6.34 11.46
N PRO A 126 -2.93 6.12 12.59
CA PRO A 126 -1.95 7.08 13.11
C PRO A 126 -0.68 7.18 12.25
N HIS A 127 -0.49 6.25 11.32
CA HIS A 127 0.63 6.21 10.38
C HIS A 127 0.15 6.49 8.94
N CYS A 128 -0.97 7.20 8.78
CA CYS A 128 -1.46 7.58 7.47
C CYS A 128 -0.62 8.73 6.90
N ASP A 129 0.12 8.50 5.82
CA ASP A 129 0.98 9.52 5.22
C ASP A 129 0.18 10.66 4.56
N PHE A 130 -1.12 10.47 4.32
CA PHE A 130 -1.99 11.52 3.76
C PHE A 130 -2.46 12.55 4.79
N HIS A 131 -2.38 12.21 6.08
CA HIS A 131 -2.70 13.11 7.18
C HIS A 131 -1.47 13.20 8.08
N PRO A 132 -0.61 14.23 7.91
CA PRO A 132 0.44 14.47 8.90
C PRO A 132 -0.27 14.60 10.25
N SER A 133 0.09 13.75 11.22
CA SER A 133 -0.49 13.89 12.56
C SER A 133 -0.17 15.28 13.08
N ASP A 134 -1.09 15.88 13.85
CA ASP A 134 -0.80 17.12 14.56
C ASP A 134 0.48 16.96 15.41
N ASP A 135 0.70 15.77 15.95
CA ASP A 135 1.93 15.35 16.62
C ASP A 135 3.17 15.43 15.72
N HIS A 136 3.07 15.11 14.42
CA HIS A 136 4.20 15.20 13.49
C HIS A 136 4.54 16.65 13.14
N ALA A 137 3.53 17.51 12.96
CA ALA A 137 3.77 18.94 12.77
C ALA A 137 4.39 19.58 14.02
N GLU A 138 3.93 19.19 15.21
CA GLU A 138 4.50 19.63 16.48
C GLU A 138 5.91 19.06 16.71
N LEU A 139 6.15 17.79 16.37
CA LEU A 139 7.47 17.16 16.43
C LEU A 139 8.47 17.83 15.48
N LEU A 140 8.06 18.14 14.25
CA LEU A 140 8.89 18.90 13.29
C LEU A 140 9.19 20.31 13.80
N ARG A 141 8.23 20.96 14.49
CA ARG A 141 8.47 22.25 15.14
C ARG A 141 9.51 22.13 16.24
N VAL A 142 9.41 21.11 17.10
CA VAL A 142 10.37 20.86 18.18
C VAL A 142 11.77 20.54 17.63
N ILE A 143 11.88 19.71 16.59
CA ILE A 143 13.17 19.42 15.93
C ILE A 143 13.80 20.71 15.39
N ALA A 144 13.01 21.57 14.72
CA ALA A 144 13.51 22.83 14.19
C ALA A 144 13.96 23.81 15.28
N GLU A 145 13.29 23.80 16.45
CA GLU A 145 13.69 24.58 17.62
C GLU A 145 15.03 24.09 18.20
N MET A 146 15.21 22.77 18.34
CA MET A 146 16.47 22.18 18.80
C MET A 146 17.63 22.46 17.84
N GLU A 147 17.43 22.35 16.53
CA GLU A 147 18.46 22.67 15.52
C GLU A 147 18.84 24.16 15.54
N ALA A 148 17.89 25.05 15.84
CA ALA A 148 18.16 26.48 15.98
C ALA A 148 18.97 26.80 17.25
N GLU A 149 18.70 26.10 18.36
CA GLU A 149 19.49 26.21 19.60
C GLU A 149 20.92 25.73 19.41
N ASP A 150 21.12 24.58 18.73
CA ASP A 150 22.46 24.07 18.40
C ASP A 150 23.24 25.04 17.48
N ALA A 151 22.55 25.64 16.50
CA ALA A 151 23.15 26.61 15.58
C ALA A 151 23.52 27.95 16.24
N ALA A 152 22.84 28.34 17.33
CA ALA A 152 23.17 29.55 18.09
C ALA A 152 24.53 29.42 18.82
N GLY A 153 25.07 28.20 18.94
CA GLY A 153 26.29 27.90 19.68
C GLY A 153 26.08 28.05 21.19
N PRO A 154 26.98 27.50 22.02
CA PRO A 154 26.92 27.75 23.45
C PRO A 154 26.98 29.26 23.66
N ALA A 155 25.93 29.83 24.24
CA ALA A 155 25.96 31.21 24.70
C ALA A 155 27.24 31.37 25.50
N ASP A 156 28.11 32.32 25.09
CA ASP A 156 29.36 32.64 25.75
C ASP A 156 29.08 32.81 27.24
N LEU A 157 29.30 31.74 28.01
CA LEU A 157 29.19 31.74 29.45
C LEU A 157 30.37 32.59 29.88
N GLY A 158 30.12 33.90 29.97
CA GLY A 158 31.12 34.93 30.16
C GLY A 158 32.13 34.57 31.25
N PRO A 159 33.30 35.21 31.24
CA PRO A 159 34.52 34.75 31.88
C PRO A 159 34.24 34.16 33.26
N GLY A 160 34.35 32.83 33.34
CA GLY A 160 34.09 32.07 34.54
C GLY A 160 34.86 32.67 35.71
N VAL A 161 34.11 33.03 36.76
CA VAL A 161 34.69 33.38 38.05
C VAL A 161 35.42 32.14 38.54
N GLN A 162 36.74 32.08 38.30
CA GLN A 162 37.65 31.15 38.94
C GLN A 162 37.69 31.52 40.42
N GLY A 163 36.67 31.10 41.17
CA GLY A 163 36.67 31.18 42.62
C GLY A 163 37.76 30.27 43.16
N SER A 164 38.86 30.87 43.60
CA SER A 164 39.89 30.23 44.42
C SER A 164 39.22 29.57 45.62
N LEU A 165 39.13 28.24 45.58
CA LEU A 165 38.57 27.41 46.65
C LEU A 165 39.71 26.72 47.41
N PHE A 166 40.74 27.49 47.73
CA PHE A 166 41.82 27.13 48.65
C PHE A 166 42.35 28.42 49.27
N ASP A 167 41.80 28.80 50.42
CA ASP A 167 42.47 29.53 51.50
C ASP A 167 41.72 29.25 52.82
#